data_AF-A0A947SYT2-F1
#
_entry.id   AF-A0A947SYT2-F1
#
_cell.length_a   1.000
_cell.length_b   1.000
_cell.length_c   1.000
_cell.angle_alpha   90.00
_cell.angle_beta   90.00
_cell.angle_gamma   90.00
#
_symmetry.space_group_name_H-M   'P 1'
#
loop_
_entity.id
_entity.type
_entity.pdbx_description
1 polymer ?
#
loop_
_entity_poly.entity_id
_entity_poly.type
_entity_poly.pdbx_seq_one_letter_code
_entity_poly.pdbx_strand_id
1 'polypeptide(L)'
;MTPKAKIAAASEMLQEAAEAFAAGKHGRTLKLAQQAKELAPRDATIRELMALSAYRLGNWEIALRELRTYRRYTGDTTHLAVEMDVLRATDRPDDVDAAWELMGRLGGSREARNEAKVVYGAHLLDRDQAATAWEVTKPGRLPADADESDMRVWYVAARAAAELGDLRTARTLFEAIQQGDPGFPALDELDRTTRGE
;
A
#
# COMPACT_ATOMS: atom_id res chain seq x y z
N MET A 1 26.54 27.95 2.25
CA MET A 1 26.34 27.40 0.88
C MET A 1 25.41 28.31 0.10
N THR A 2 25.70 28.55 -1.18
CA THR A 2 24.77 29.25 -2.08
C THR A 2 23.53 28.39 -2.35
N PRO A 3 22.39 28.97 -2.77
CA PRO A 3 21.21 28.20 -3.15
C PRO A 3 21.51 27.11 -4.19
N LYS A 4 22.32 27.43 -5.22
CA LYS A 4 22.76 26.47 -6.25
C LYS A 4 23.57 25.30 -5.66
N ALA A 5 24.48 25.59 -4.73
CA ALA A 5 25.27 24.54 -4.07
C ALA A 5 24.40 23.64 -3.17
N LYS A 6 23.37 24.19 -2.51
CA LYS A 6 22.41 23.39 -1.73
C LYS A 6 21.61 22.43 -2.62
N ILE A 7 21.15 22.91 -3.78
CA ILE A 7 20.41 22.08 -4.73
C ILE A 7 21.28 20.93 -5.24
N ALA A 8 22.51 21.22 -5.67
CA ALA A 8 23.43 20.18 -6.15
C ALA A 8 23.69 19.10 -5.08
N ALA A 9 24.01 19.51 -3.85
CA ALA A 9 24.22 18.58 -2.75
C ALA A 9 22.96 17.77 -2.39
N ALA A 10 21.78 18.39 -2.46
CA ALA A 10 20.51 17.68 -2.24
C ALA A 10 20.27 16.61 -3.32
N SER A 11 20.56 16.92 -4.59
CA SER A 11 20.43 15.99 -5.70
C SER A 11 21.39 14.80 -5.59
N GLU A 12 22.64 15.03 -5.19
CA GLU A 12 23.61 13.95 -4.93
C GLU A 12 23.13 13.02 -3.80
N MET A 13 22.70 13.59 -2.67
CA MET A 13 22.16 12.81 -1.55
C MET A 13 20.89 12.05 -1.95
N LEU A 14 20.03 12.64 -2.79
CA LEU A 14 18.82 11.99 -3.29
C LEU A 14 19.16 10.79 -4.18
N GLN A 15 20.16 10.91 -5.06
CA GLN A 15 20.63 9.80 -5.88
C GLN A 15 21.16 8.65 -5.01
N GLU A 16 22.02 8.94 -4.03
CA GLU A 16 22.51 7.92 -3.10
C GLU A 16 21.38 7.26 -2.29
N ALA A 17 20.36 8.04 -1.90
CA ALA A 17 19.21 7.53 -1.18
C ALA A 17 18.38 6.56 -2.06
N ALA A 18 18.19 6.91 -3.34
CA ALA A 18 17.48 6.07 -4.30
C ALA A 18 18.23 4.76 -4.58
N GLU A 19 19.56 4.81 -4.76
CA GLU A 19 20.40 3.61 -4.91
C GLU A 19 20.33 2.71 -3.66
N ALA A 20 20.40 3.29 -2.47
CA ALA A 20 20.24 2.55 -1.22
C ALA A 20 18.84 1.93 -1.11
N PHE A 21 17.80 2.62 -1.58
CA PHE A 21 16.42 2.13 -1.53
C PHE A 21 16.22 0.92 -2.45
N ALA A 22 16.72 1.01 -3.68
CA ALA A 22 16.70 -0.09 -4.64
C ALA A 22 17.46 -1.33 -4.12
N ALA A 23 18.50 -1.12 -3.30
CA ALA A 23 19.23 -2.19 -2.63
C ALA A 23 18.58 -2.71 -1.33
N GLY A 24 17.36 -2.27 -0.98
CA GLY A 24 16.65 -2.66 0.25
C GLY A 24 17.24 -2.08 1.55
N LYS A 25 18.18 -1.13 1.47
CA LYS A 25 18.88 -0.54 2.62
C LYS A 25 18.09 0.61 3.23
N HIS A 26 16.84 0.35 3.65
CA HIS A 26 15.88 1.38 4.08
C HIS A 26 16.40 2.29 5.22
N GLY A 27 17.17 1.74 6.16
CA GLY A 27 17.80 2.56 7.22
C GLY A 27 18.79 3.60 6.67
N ARG A 28 19.59 3.21 5.67
CA ARG A 28 20.51 4.13 4.97
C ARG A 28 19.71 5.15 4.15
N THR A 29 18.70 4.71 3.40
CA THR A 29 17.83 5.61 2.62
C THR A 29 17.20 6.68 3.50
N LEU A 30 16.60 6.29 4.63
CA LEU A 30 15.93 7.24 5.53
C LEU A 30 16.91 8.31 6.03
N LYS A 31 18.13 7.90 6.44
CA LYS A 31 19.16 8.83 6.90
C LYS A 31 19.59 9.81 5.80
N LEU A 32 19.87 9.32 4.60
CA LEU A 32 20.27 10.16 3.46
C LEU A 32 19.15 11.13 3.05
N ALA A 33 17.91 10.64 2.98
CA ALA A 33 16.77 11.46 2.59
C ALA A 33 16.43 12.53 3.66
N GLN A 34 16.63 12.24 4.95
CA GLN A 34 16.55 13.27 6.01
C GLN A 34 17.59 14.38 5.82
N GLN A 35 18.84 14.02 5.50
CA GLN A 35 19.89 15.00 5.22
C GLN A 35 19.57 15.82 3.97
N ALA A 36 19.07 15.17 2.90
CA ALA A 36 18.65 15.85 1.68
C ALA A 36 17.50 16.83 1.93
N LYS A 37 16.54 16.48 2.80
CA LYS A 37 15.41 17.35 3.19
C LYS A 37 15.86 18.64 3.85
N GLU A 38 16.94 18.65 4.63
CA GLU A 38 17.49 19.88 5.23
C GLU A 38 18.01 20.87 4.16
N LEU A 39 18.37 20.36 2.98
CA LEU A 39 18.86 21.15 1.86
C LEU A 39 17.74 21.55 0.88
N ALA A 40 16.79 20.65 0.63
CA ALA A 40 15.70 20.83 -0.33
C ALA A 40 14.35 20.34 0.25
N PRO A 41 13.76 21.06 1.23
CA PRO A 41 12.58 20.58 1.96
C PRO A 41 11.31 20.46 1.10
N ARG A 42 11.24 21.11 -0.07
CA ARG A 42 10.05 21.10 -0.93
C ARG A 42 10.12 20.06 -2.05
N ASP A 43 11.18 19.27 -2.12
CA ASP A 43 11.33 18.22 -3.12
C ASP A 43 10.44 17.02 -2.78
N ALA A 44 9.53 16.65 -3.68
CA ALA A 44 8.58 15.56 -3.43
C ALA A 44 9.24 14.18 -3.42
N THR A 45 10.27 13.93 -4.24
CA THR A 45 10.95 12.65 -4.30
C THR A 45 11.73 12.37 -3.00
N ILE A 46 12.29 13.41 -2.38
CA ILE A 46 12.85 13.30 -1.02
C ILE A 46 11.77 12.85 -0.02
N ARG A 47 10.57 13.45 -0.08
CA ARG A 47 9.45 13.09 0.81
C ARG A 47 9.00 11.64 0.60
N GLU A 48 8.93 11.20 -0.65
CA GLU A 48 8.57 9.84 -1.04
C GLU A 48 9.56 8.82 -0.49
N LEU A 49 10.88 9.00 -0.71
CA LEU A 49 11.88 8.06 -0.20
C LEU A 49 11.91 8.02 1.33
N MET A 50 11.76 9.16 2.00
CA MET A 50 11.61 9.20 3.46
C MET A 50 10.39 8.41 3.91
N ALA A 51 9.23 8.66 3.29
CA ALA A 51 7.97 8.04 3.62
C ALA A 51 8.02 6.50 3.48
N LEU A 52 8.43 6.01 2.31
CA LEU A 52 8.45 4.58 2.00
C LEU A 52 9.51 3.85 2.83
N SER A 53 10.68 4.46 3.05
CA SER A 53 11.71 3.85 3.92
C SER A 53 11.27 3.82 5.37
N ALA A 54 10.61 4.87 5.86
CA ALA A 54 10.06 4.88 7.21
C ALA A 54 8.97 3.82 7.38
N TYR A 55 8.08 3.66 6.39
CA TYR A 55 7.07 2.60 6.37
C TYR A 55 7.70 1.21 6.46
N ARG A 56 8.73 0.93 5.65
CA ARG A 56 9.45 -0.37 5.69
C ARG A 56 10.18 -0.64 7.00
N LEU A 57 10.51 0.41 7.77
CA LEU A 57 11.16 0.30 9.07
C LEU A 57 10.18 0.29 10.25
N GLY A 58 8.86 0.41 10.01
CA GLY A 58 7.86 0.54 11.08
C GLY A 58 7.85 1.91 11.77
N ASN A 59 8.50 2.92 11.18
CA ASN A 59 8.52 4.29 11.70
C ASN A 59 7.25 5.05 11.27
N TRP A 60 6.10 4.62 11.81
CA TRP A 60 4.76 5.04 11.38
C TRP A 60 4.52 6.55 11.38
N GLU A 61 4.96 7.25 12.43
CA GLU A 61 4.78 8.71 12.53
C GLU A 61 5.51 9.44 11.40
N ILE A 62 6.75 9.04 11.10
CA ILE A 62 7.54 9.61 10.01
C ILE A 62 6.88 9.26 8.67
N ALA A 63 6.50 7.99 8.48
CA ALA A 63 5.85 7.55 7.25
C ALA A 63 4.60 8.38 6.97
N LEU A 64 3.65 8.44 7.92
CA LEU A 64 2.39 9.16 7.76
C LEU A 64 2.59 10.65 7.45
N ARG A 65 3.49 11.32 8.17
CA ARG A 65 3.79 12.74 7.95
C ARG A 65 4.32 13.01 6.54
N GLU A 66 5.26 12.19 6.09
CA GLU A 66 5.92 12.40 4.80
C GLU A 66 5.03 11.95 3.63
N LEU A 67 4.22 10.90 3.76
CA LEU A 67 3.18 10.49 2.79
C LEU A 67 2.16 11.61 2.55
N ARG A 68 1.62 12.19 3.62
CA ARG A 68 0.68 13.33 3.53
C ARG A 68 1.33 14.56 2.89
N THR A 69 2.62 14.77 3.15
CA THR A 69 3.37 15.88 2.56
C THR A 69 3.63 15.67 1.08
N TYR A 70 4.02 14.45 0.67
CA TYR A 70 4.14 14.05 -0.73
C TYR A 70 2.83 14.32 -1.48
N ARG A 71 1.70 13.75 -1.02
CA ARG A 71 0.39 13.96 -1.65
C ARG A 71 0.02 15.44 -1.74
N ARG A 72 0.30 16.24 -0.71
CA ARG A 72 0.02 17.69 -0.75
C ARG A 72 0.84 18.40 -1.83
N TYR A 73 2.07 17.96 -2.07
CA TYR A 73 2.95 18.59 -3.07
C TYR A 73 2.65 18.14 -4.49
N THR A 74 2.31 16.87 -4.68
CA THR A 74 2.12 16.27 -6.00
C THR A 74 0.66 16.22 -6.44
N GLY A 75 -0.28 16.19 -5.49
CA GLY A 75 -1.68 15.81 -5.75
C GLY A 75 -1.87 14.32 -5.99
N ASP A 76 -0.80 13.51 -5.92
CA ASP A 76 -0.79 12.10 -6.30
C ASP A 76 -1.30 11.20 -5.17
N THR A 77 -2.15 10.24 -5.52
CA THR A 77 -2.77 9.25 -4.63
C THR A 77 -2.11 7.88 -4.66
N THR A 78 -1.03 7.69 -5.44
CA THR A 78 -0.30 6.42 -5.59
C THR A 78 0.05 5.78 -4.25
N HIS A 79 0.44 6.58 -3.25
CA HIS A 79 0.81 6.08 -1.91
C HIS A 79 -0.30 6.15 -0.85
N LEU A 80 -1.53 6.45 -1.25
CA LEU A 80 -2.63 6.59 -0.29
C LEU A 80 -2.97 5.25 0.40
N ALA A 81 -2.80 4.13 -0.30
CA ALA A 81 -2.93 2.80 0.31
C ALA A 81 -1.89 2.57 1.42
N VAL A 82 -0.65 3.06 1.25
CA VAL A 82 0.39 2.99 2.29
C VAL A 82 0.02 3.87 3.49
N GLU A 83 -0.58 5.04 3.24
CA GLU A 83 -1.11 5.89 4.33
C GLU A 83 -2.21 5.17 5.11
N MET A 84 -3.15 4.52 4.42
CA MET A 84 -4.21 3.72 5.04
C MET A 84 -3.63 2.58 5.89
N ASP A 85 -2.60 1.91 5.39
CA ASP A 85 -1.98 0.79 6.11
C ASP A 85 -1.22 1.27 7.36
N VAL A 86 -0.54 2.42 7.29
CA VAL A 86 0.05 3.06 8.47
C VAL A 86 -1.01 3.40 9.52
N LEU A 87 -2.15 3.96 9.09
CA LEU A 87 -3.25 4.32 10.00
C LEU A 87 -3.85 3.07 10.65
N ARG A 88 -4.07 2.01 9.87
CA ARG A 88 -4.50 0.68 10.34
C ARG A 88 -3.49 0.09 11.34
N ALA A 89 -2.20 0.11 11.05
CA ALA A 89 -1.14 -0.39 11.94
C ALA A 89 -1.01 0.39 13.26
N THR A 90 -1.54 1.62 13.32
CA THR A 90 -1.58 2.46 14.52
C THR A 90 -2.96 2.52 15.19
N ASP A 91 -3.87 1.61 14.81
CA ASP A 91 -5.24 1.51 15.35
C ASP A 91 -6.04 2.83 15.26
N ARG A 92 -6.04 3.42 14.05
CA ARG A 92 -6.79 4.65 13.74
C ARG A 92 -7.90 4.41 12.72
N PRO A 93 -8.96 3.66 13.06
CA PRO A 93 -9.99 3.22 12.12
C PRO A 93 -10.69 4.38 11.39
N ASP A 94 -11.13 5.41 12.12
CA ASP A 94 -11.85 6.54 11.52
C ASP A 94 -10.98 7.30 10.48
N ASP A 95 -9.66 7.31 10.66
CA ASP A 95 -8.74 7.89 9.69
C ASP A 95 -8.54 6.98 8.46
N VAL A 96 -8.64 5.67 8.61
CA VAL A 96 -8.62 4.72 7.48
C VAL A 96 -9.86 4.95 6.62
N ASP A 97 -11.05 5.06 7.23
CA ASP A 97 -12.30 5.37 6.54
C ASP A 97 -12.21 6.71 5.80
N ALA A 98 -11.71 7.76 6.46
CA ALA A 98 -11.53 9.07 5.84
C ALA A 98 -10.53 9.03 4.66
N ALA A 99 -9.47 8.23 4.75
CA ALA A 99 -8.50 8.04 3.66
C ALA A 99 -9.09 7.24 2.49
N TRP A 100 -9.95 6.25 2.77
CA TRP A 100 -10.70 5.53 1.75
C TRP A 100 -11.67 6.45 1.00
N GLU A 101 -12.44 7.28 1.71
CA GLU A 101 -13.30 8.29 1.10
C GLU A 101 -12.50 9.29 0.26
N LEU A 102 -11.30 9.67 0.71
CA LEU A 102 -10.39 10.52 -0.04
C LEU A 102 -9.95 9.86 -1.35
N MET A 103 -9.64 8.56 -1.35
CA MET A 103 -9.32 7.80 -2.57
C MET A 103 -10.48 7.85 -3.57
N GLY A 104 -11.72 7.67 -3.08
CA GLY A 104 -12.92 7.76 -3.92
C GLY A 104 -13.11 9.15 -4.55
N ARG A 105 -12.79 10.22 -3.81
CA ARG A 105 -12.94 11.61 -4.30
C ARG A 105 -11.83 12.04 -5.26
N LEU A 106 -10.58 11.68 -4.98
CA LEU A 106 -9.43 12.10 -5.79
C LEU A 106 -9.20 11.17 -6.98
N GLY A 107 -9.63 9.91 -6.89
CA GLY A 107 -9.29 8.89 -7.86
C GLY A 107 -7.80 8.54 -7.85
N GLY A 108 -7.37 7.85 -8.89
CA GLY A 108 -5.99 7.40 -9.06
C GLY A 108 -5.88 6.39 -10.19
N SER A 109 -4.66 5.90 -10.41
CA SER A 109 -4.45 4.78 -11.34
C SER A 109 -5.25 3.55 -10.92
N ARG A 110 -5.37 2.57 -11.80
CA ARG A 110 -6.07 1.32 -11.47
C ARG A 110 -5.36 0.59 -10.33
N GLU A 111 -4.04 0.57 -10.39
CA GLU A 111 -3.14 -0.06 -9.42
C GLU A 111 -3.30 0.61 -8.05
N ALA A 112 -3.26 1.95 -7.98
CA ALA A 112 -3.47 2.68 -6.74
C ALA A 112 -4.85 2.38 -6.11
N ARG A 113 -5.90 2.31 -6.93
CA ARG A 113 -7.25 1.95 -6.47
C ARG A 113 -7.33 0.50 -5.98
N ASN A 114 -6.67 -0.42 -6.67
CA ASN A 114 -6.62 -1.83 -6.27
C ASN A 114 -5.88 -1.97 -4.93
N GLU A 115 -4.72 -1.33 -4.76
CA GLU A 115 -4.00 -1.35 -3.48
C GLU A 115 -4.84 -0.74 -2.34
N ALA A 116 -5.57 0.36 -2.59
CA ALA A 116 -6.47 0.92 -1.58
C ALA A 116 -7.60 -0.05 -1.21
N LYS A 117 -8.16 -0.79 -2.17
CA LYS A 117 -9.16 -1.85 -1.90
C LYS A 117 -8.59 -2.98 -1.05
N VAL A 118 -7.35 -3.38 -1.31
CA VAL A 118 -6.66 -4.43 -0.54
C VAL A 118 -6.56 -4.00 0.92
N VAL A 119 -6.02 -2.80 1.18
CA VAL A 119 -5.81 -2.30 2.54
C VAL A 119 -7.14 -2.03 3.25
N TYR A 120 -8.11 -1.42 2.56
CA TYR A 120 -9.43 -1.15 3.15
C TYR A 120 -10.22 -2.44 3.41
N GLY A 121 -10.20 -3.39 2.48
CA GLY A 121 -10.84 -4.68 2.67
C GLY A 121 -10.22 -5.44 3.84
N ALA A 122 -8.89 -5.45 3.98
CA ALA A 122 -8.23 -6.03 5.15
C ALA A 122 -8.62 -5.30 6.45
N HIS A 123 -8.69 -3.96 6.44
CA HIS A 123 -9.16 -3.17 7.58
C HIS A 123 -10.58 -3.56 8.03
N LEU A 124 -11.48 -3.82 7.08
CA LEU A 124 -12.83 -4.29 7.36
C LEU A 124 -12.85 -5.71 7.94
N LEU A 125 -12.01 -6.62 7.44
CA LEU A 125 -11.89 -7.98 7.97
C LEU A 125 -11.37 -8.00 9.42
N ASP A 126 -10.38 -7.16 9.76
CA ASP A 126 -9.90 -7.01 11.14
C ASP A 126 -10.98 -6.54 12.14
N ARG A 127 -12.11 -6.06 11.63
CA ARG A 127 -13.23 -5.51 12.40
C ARG A 127 -14.51 -6.34 12.28
N ASP A 128 -14.38 -7.58 11.80
CA ASP A 128 -15.51 -8.51 11.57
C ASP A 128 -16.56 -7.97 10.57
N GLN A 129 -16.14 -7.09 9.65
CA GLN A 129 -17.02 -6.47 8.64
C GLN A 129 -16.90 -7.19 7.27
N ALA A 130 -16.87 -8.53 7.28
CA ALA A 130 -16.65 -9.36 6.10
C ALA A 130 -17.62 -9.07 4.94
N ALA A 131 -18.90 -8.80 5.24
CA ALA A 131 -19.90 -8.44 4.22
C ALA A 131 -19.51 -7.15 3.46
N THR A 132 -19.03 -6.14 4.16
CA THR A 132 -18.58 -4.89 3.54
C THR A 132 -17.25 -5.09 2.80
N ALA A 133 -16.33 -5.89 3.36
CA ALA A 133 -15.08 -6.24 2.69
C ALA A 133 -15.33 -6.92 1.34
N TRP A 134 -16.30 -7.84 1.30
CA TRP A 134 -16.76 -8.49 0.08
C TRP A 134 -17.30 -7.48 -0.95
N GLU A 135 -18.17 -6.56 -0.55
CA GLU A 135 -18.71 -5.56 -1.49
C GLU A 135 -17.63 -4.65 -2.10
N VAL A 136 -16.58 -4.34 -1.35
CA VAL A 136 -15.44 -3.52 -1.82
C VAL A 136 -14.56 -4.29 -2.82
N THR A 137 -14.37 -5.59 -2.58
CA THR A 137 -13.30 -6.38 -3.23
C THR A 137 -13.81 -7.40 -4.25
N LYS A 138 -15.11 -7.74 -4.24
CA LYS A 138 -15.65 -8.76 -5.15
C LYS A 138 -15.36 -8.42 -6.61
N PRO A 139 -14.77 -9.35 -7.37
CA PRO A 139 -14.53 -9.12 -8.79
C PRO A 139 -15.84 -9.29 -9.58
N GLY A 140 -16.06 -8.40 -10.56
CA GLY A 140 -17.16 -8.58 -11.51
C GLY A 140 -16.90 -9.71 -12.52
N ARG A 141 -15.62 -10.01 -12.78
CA ARG A 141 -15.14 -11.10 -13.64
C ARG A 141 -13.72 -11.51 -13.24
N LEU A 142 -13.32 -12.71 -13.63
CA LEU A 142 -11.96 -13.23 -13.48
C LEU A 142 -11.32 -13.34 -14.88
N PRO A 143 -10.71 -12.26 -15.40
CA PRO A 143 -10.05 -12.31 -16.70
C PRO A 143 -8.77 -13.14 -16.63
N ALA A 144 -8.42 -13.81 -17.74
CA ALA A 144 -7.25 -14.67 -17.82
C ALA A 144 -5.91 -13.90 -17.78
N ASP A 145 -5.94 -12.61 -18.12
CA ASP A 145 -4.81 -11.67 -18.13
C ASP A 145 -4.79 -10.76 -16.89
N ALA A 146 -5.37 -11.21 -15.77
CA ALA A 146 -5.30 -10.51 -14.49
C ALA A 146 -3.85 -10.30 -14.05
N ASP A 147 -3.56 -9.12 -13.51
CA ASP A 147 -2.23 -8.80 -12.99
C ASP A 147 -2.14 -8.98 -11.47
N GLU A 148 -0.96 -8.73 -10.91
CA GLU A 148 -0.70 -8.85 -9.47
C GLU A 148 -1.71 -8.04 -8.64
N SER A 149 -2.08 -6.83 -9.10
CA SER A 149 -2.98 -5.96 -8.34
C SER A 149 -4.41 -6.52 -8.28
N ASP A 150 -4.87 -7.20 -9.34
CA ASP A 150 -6.15 -7.92 -9.31
C ASP A 150 -6.11 -9.07 -8.32
N MET A 151 -5.06 -9.89 -8.38
CA MET A 151 -4.91 -11.07 -7.52
C MET A 151 -4.85 -10.69 -6.05
N ARG A 152 -4.21 -9.55 -5.71
CA ARG A 152 -4.23 -9.02 -4.34
C ARG A 152 -5.62 -8.62 -3.88
N VAL A 153 -6.44 -8.01 -4.74
CA VAL A 153 -7.85 -7.72 -4.42
C VAL A 153 -8.64 -9.01 -4.25
N TRP A 154 -8.41 -10.02 -5.10
CA TRP A 154 -9.07 -11.32 -5.02
C TRP A 154 -8.70 -12.08 -3.76
N TYR A 155 -7.47 -11.95 -3.28
CA TYR A 155 -7.04 -12.55 -2.03
C TYR A 155 -7.90 -12.06 -0.86
N VAL A 156 -8.12 -10.75 -0.77
CA VAL A 156 -8.99 -10.16 0.26
C VAL A 156 -10.45 -10.56 0.05
N ALA A 157 -10.92 -10.60 -1.20
CA ALA A 157 -12.28 -11.05 -1.51
C ALA A 157 -12.50 -12.53 -1.13
N ALA A 158 -11.50 -13.39 -1.33
CA ALA A 158 -11.55 -14.80 -0.98
C ALA A 158 -11.63 -14.99 0.54
N ARG A 159 -10.84 -14.22 1.30
CA ARG A 159 -10.93 -14.18 2.77
C ARG A 159 -12.31 -13.73 3.24
N ALA A 160 -12.83 -12.64 2.67
CA ALA A 160 -14.17 -12.13 2.99
C ALA A 160 -15.26 -13.17 2.69
N ALA A 161 -15.20 -13.85 1.55
CA ALA A 161 -16.14 -14.91 1.19
C ALA A 161 -16.07 -16.10 2.17
N ALA A 162 -14.86 -16.50 2.58
CA ALA A 162 -14.68 -17.58 3.54
C ALA A 162 -15.24 -17.24 4.94
N GLU A 163 -15.00 -16.02 5.44
CA GLU A 163 -15.58 -15.54 6.71
C GLU A 163 -17.12 -15.48 6.68
N LEU A 164 -17.70 -15.24 5.50
CA LEU A 164 -19.15 -15.30 5.27
C LEU A 164 -19.69 -16.73 5.09
N GLY A 165 -18.83 -17.75 5.10
CA GLY A 165 -19.18 -19.16 4.89
C GLY A 165 -19.38 -19.56 3.42
N ASP A 166 -19.12 -18.66 2.46
CA ASP A 166 -19.16 -18.98 1.03
C ASP A 166 -17.82 -19.57 0.57
N LEU A 167 -17.54 -20.79 1.05
CA LEU A 167 -16.30 -21.51 0.74
C LEU A 167 -16.15 -21.81 -0.76
N ARG A 168 -17.26 -21.94 -1.49
CA ARG A 168 -17.23 -22.18 -2.94
C ARG A 168 -16.65 -20.98 -3.69
N THR A 169 -17.14 -19.78 -3.38
CA THR A 169 -16.62 -18.55 -3.98
C THR A 169 -15.18 -18.29 -3.53
N ALA A 170 -14.89 -18.47 -2.24
CA ALA A 170 -13.53 -18.36 -1.72
C ALA A 170 -12.56 -19.27 -2.48
N ARG A 171 -12.94 -20.54 -2.68
CA ARG A 171 -12.13 -21.53 -3.42
C ARG A 171 -11.91 -21.14 -4.88
N THR A 172 -12.95 -20.63 -5.54
CA THR A 172 -12.85 -20.18 -6.94
C THR A 172 -11.84 -19.04 -7.08
N LEU A 173 -11.83 -18.09 -6.14
CA LEU A 173 -10.87 -17.00 -6.13
C LEU A 173 -9.45 -17.49 -5.81
N PHE A 174 -9.30 -18.38 -4.83
CA PHE A 174 -8.03 -19.03 -4.52
C PHE A 174 -7.43 -19.72 -5.76
N GLU A 175 -8.21 -20.52 -6.48
CA GLU A 175 -7.76 -21.24 -7.68
C GLU A 175 -7.35 -20.28 -8.80
N ALA A 176 -8.08 -19.18 -8.98
CA ALA A 176 -7.73 -18.14 -9.94
C ALA A 176 -6.39 -17.45 -9.60
N ILE A 177 -6.14 -17.15 -8.31
CA ILE A 177 -4.86 -16.61 -7.85
C ILE A 177 -3.75 -17.64 -8.08
N GLN A 178 -3.95 -18.89 -7.64
CA GLN A 178 -2.94 -19.96 -7.79
C GLN A 178 -2.58 -20.20 -9.27
N GLN A 179 -3.54 -20.13 -10.18
CA GLN A 179 -3.30 -20.29 -11.60
C GLN A 179 -2.51 -19.12 -12.20
N GLY A 180 -2.79 -17.88 -11.76
CA GLY A 180 -2.16 -16.67 -12.27
C GLY A 180 -0.77 -16.41 -11.68
N ASP A 181 -0.61 -16.65 -10.38
CA ASP A 181 0.65 -16.52 -9.64
C ASP A 181 0.76 -17.63 -8.57
N PRO A 182 1.39 -18.78 -8.91
CA PRO A 182 1.65 -19.85 -7.94
C PRO A 182 2.54 -19.42 -6.76
N GLY A 183 3.29 -18.32 -6.91
CA GLY A 183 4.18 -17.75 -5.89
C GLY A 183 3.53 -16.69 -5.03
N PHE A 184 2.20 -16.49 -5.16
CA PHE A 184 1.48 -15.43 -4.46
C PHE A 184 1.70 -15.51 -2.93
N PRO A 185 2.02 -14.40 -2.25
CA PRO A 185 2.24 -14.40 -0.80
C PRO A 185 1.03 -14.89 -0.01
N ALA A 186 1.25 -15.71 1.03
CA ALA A 186 0.21 -16.24 1.93
C ALA A 186 -0.87 -17.11 1.24
N LEU A 187 -0.57 -17.69 0.08
CA LEU A 187 -1.48 -18.59 -0.63
C LEU A 187 -1.80 -19.87 0.17
N ASP A 188 -0.83 -20.43 0.89
CA ASP A 188 -1.03 -21.62 1.75
C ASP A 188 -1.99 -21.37 2.92
N GLU A 189 -1.99 -20.15 3.46
CA GLU A 189 -2.95 -19.75 4.49
C GLU A 189 -4.35 -19.64 3.91
N LEU A 190 -4.48 -19.02 2.73
CA LEU A 190 -5.75 -18.91 2.05
C LEU A 190 -6.32 -20.29 1.68
N ASP A 191 -5.49 -21.24 1.21
CA ASP A 191 -5.94 -22.59 0.89
C ASP A 191 -6.65 -23.26 2.08
N ARG A 192 -6.03 -23.22 3.27
CA ARG A 192 -6.61 -23.77 4.51
C ARG A 192 -7.95 -23.11 4.84
N THR A 193 -7.99 -21.77 4.83
CA THR A 193 -9.21 -21.00 5.09
C THR A 193 -10.33 -21.37 4.11
N THR A 194 -10.03 -21.54 2.82
CA THR A 194 -11.05 -21.91 1.82
C THR A 194 -11.57 -23.35 1.93
N ARG A 195 -10.83 -24.22 2.62
CA ARG A 195 -11.25 -25.60 2.93
C ARG A 195 -12.08 -25.71 4.21
N GLY A 196 -12.12 -24.64 5.03
CA GLY A 196 -12.76 -24.64 6.33
C GLY A 196 -11.94 -25.35 7.42
N GLU A 197 -10.61 -25.40 7.25
CA GLU A 197 -9.63 -25.95 8.21
C GLU A 197 -9.03 -24.84 9.09
#